data_AF-A0A940JKF0-F1
#
_entry.id   AF-A0A940JKF0-F1
#
_cell.length_a   1.000
_cell.length_b   1.000
_cell.length_c   1.000
_cell.angle_alpha   90.00
_cell.angle_beta   90.00
_cell.angle_gamma   90.00
#
_symmetry.space_group_name_H-M   'P 1'
#
loop_
_entity.id
_entity.type
_entity.pdbx_description
1 polymer ?
#
loop_
_entity_poly.entity_id
_entity_poly.type
_entity_poly.pdbx_seq_one_letter_code
_entity_poly.pdbx_strand_id
1 'polypeptide(L)'
;MRLRLLALLMLLAPVFLHAQDSLTLYDKAYNLPDKLFGSIHNKSEKFQHQVMKATAKYMRKLERQELKMKKELMKTDSAAAEEIFGDVKGKYDKLRSSANKPGEQLPQVYSGRIDSMKTTLGFLNNNNKVLSQSTAIQSKVQGILKDYGKVQSGLNQTDFIEKQLRERQEYLTAKLQSLPIGKTFTEFKKSVYYYKEQVNEYKKIFDDPTKLEATLLGAVSKIPAFTKFFARYSELGQLFRLPGRDDENAMSINGMQTRQMVMDQIGSQMGSTASAQQMVNSSIANAQSSLQGLKNKLNGLQSNGDPSMPNFKPNDQKTKSFF
;
A
#
# COMPACT_ATOMS: atom_id res chain seq x y z
N MET A 1 -66.30 -10.77 -44.27
CA MET A 1 -66.02 -9.70 -43.29
C MET A 1 -65.42 -10.29 -42.00
N ARG A 2 -64.29 -11.00 -42.09
CA ARG A 2 -63.64 -11.69 -40.94
C ARG A 2 -62.11 -11.79 -41.09
N LEU A 3 -61.46 -10.75 -41.60
CA LEU A 3 -59.99 -10.76 -41.77
C LEU A 3 -59.33 -9.39 -41.51
N ARG A 4 -59.94 -8.55 -40.66
CA ARG A 4 -59.40 -7.23 -40.28
C ARG A 4 -59.24 -7.02 -38.77
N LEU A 5 -59.44 -8.07 -37.96
CA LEU A 5 -59.38 -7.97 -36.49
C LEU A 5 -58.15 -8.63 -35.84
N LEU A 6 -57.26 -9.24 -36.64
CA LEU A 6 -56.08 -9.96 -36.14
C LEU A 6 -54.77 -9.17 -36.24
N ALA A 7 -54.77 -8.01 -36.91
CA ALA A 7 -53.59 -7.15 -37.04
C ALA A 7 -53.45 -6.10 -35.92
N LEU A 8 -54.48 -5.90 -35.09
CA LEU A 8 -54.45 -4.90 -34.01
C LEU A 8 -54.04 -5.47 -32.65
N LEU A 9 -53.96 -6.81 -32.51
CA LEU A 9 -53.64 -7.49 -31.25
C LEU A 9 -52.16 -7.93 -31.15
N MET A 10 -51.28 -7.37 -31.97
CA MET A 10 -49.82 -7.59 -31.90
C MET A 10 -49.04 -6.32 -31.51
N LEU A 11 -49.74 -5.28 -31.05
CA LEU A 11 -49.16 -3.99 -30.62
C LEU A 11 -49.05 -3.85 -29.09
N LEU A 12 -49.23 -4.96 -28.35
CA LEU A 12 -49.15 -5.03 -26.89
C LEU A 12 -48.12 -6.09 -26.45
N ALA A 13 -46.92 -6.04 -27.04
CA ALA A 13 -45.76 -6.63 -26.40
C ALA A 13 -45.16 -5.57 -25.45
N PRO A 14 -45.16 -5.76 -24.12
CA PRO A 14 -44.40 -4.88 -23.25
C PRO A 14 -42.93 -5.06 -23.59
N VAL A 15 -42.37 -4.09 -24.30
CA VAL A 15 -40.93 -3.90 -24.35
C VAL A 15 -40.51 -3.68 -22.90
N PHE A 16 -39.85 -4.67 -22.30
CA PHE A 16 -39.16 -4.51 -21.03
C PHE A 16 -38.05 -3.47 -21.24
N LEU A 17 -38.41 -2.20 -21.03
CA LEU A 17 -37.50 -1.08 -20.95
C LEU A 17 -36.65 -1.24 -19.69
N HIS A 18 -35.46 -1.82 -19.81
CA HIS A 18 -34.40 -1.80 -18.79
C HIS A 18 -33.76 -0.40 -18.59
N ALA A 19 -34.52 0.68 -18.80
CA ALA A 19 -34.00 2.05 -18.86
C ALA A 19 -34.06 2.83 -17.53
N GLN A 20 -34.65 2.28 -16.46
CA GLN A 20 -34.83 3.01 -15.19
C GLN A 20 -33.68 2.86 -14.17
N ASP A 21 -32.76 1.91 -14.33
CA ASP A 21 -31.66 1.72 -13.36
C ASP A 21 -30.47 2.67 -13.58
N SER A 22 -30.25 3.12 -14.82
CA SER A 22 -29.08 3.92 -15.19
C SER A 22 -29.11 5.33 -14.59
N LEU A 23 -30.28 5.97 -14.47
CA LEU A 23 -30.41 7.29 -13.84
C LEU A 23 -29.89 7.25 -12.39
N THR A 24 -30.29 6.24 -11.61
CA THR A 24 -29.89 6.12 -10.20
C THR A 24 -28.40 5.80 -10.02
N LEU A 25 -27.78 5.15 -11.02
CA LEU A 25 -26.37 4.77 -10.97
C LEU A 25 -25.46 6.00 -11.11
N TYR A 26 -25.70 6.81 -12.14
CA TYR A 26 -24.90 7.99 -12.40
C TYR A 26 -25.13 9.06 -11.33
N ASP A 27 -26.36 9.20 -10.83
CA ASP A 27 -26.64 10.10 -9.70
C ASP A 27 -25.83 9.72 -8.45
N LYS A 28 -25.72 8.43 -8.12
CA LYS A 28 -24.90 7.95 -6.99
C LYS A 28 -23.39 8.14 -7.22
N ALA A 29 -22.94 8.07 -8.48
CA ALA A 29 -21.53 8.25 -8.84
C ALA A 29 -21.10 9.73 -8.84
N TYR A 30 -22.03 10.64 -9.16
CA TYR A 30 -21.70 12.05 -9.41
C TYR A 30 -22.22 13.03 -8.36
N ASN A 31 -23.22 12.65 -7.56
CA ASN A 31 -23.66 13.43 -6.41
C ASN A 31 -22.85 13.05 -5.16
N LEU A 32 -21.70 13.69 -5.00
CA LEU A 32 -20.76 13.40 -3.91
C LEU A 32 -21.17 14.16 -2.63
N PRO A 33 -21.55 13.46 -1.54
CA PRO A 33 -21.97 14.12 -0.32
C PRO A 33 -20.77 14.74 0.41
N ASP A 34 -20.94 15.91 1.01
CA ASP A 34 -19.88 16.59 1.79
C ASP A 34 -19.28 15.72 2.90
N LYS A 35 -20.11 14.86 3.50
CA LYS A 35 -19.69 13.90 4.53
C LYS A 35 -18.64 12.90 4.02
N LEU A 36 -18.63 12.56 2.73
CA LEU A 36 -17.60 11.71 2.13
C LEU A 36 -16.21 12.37 2.28
N PHE A 37 -16.11 13.63 1.87
CA PHE A 37 -14.86 14.39 1.93
C PHE A 37 -14.37 14.55 3.37
N GLY A 38 -15.26 14.95 4.28
CA GLY A 38 -14.92 15.05 5.71
C GLY A 38 -14.49 13.72 6.32
N SER A 39 -15.15 12.62 5.97
CA SER A 39 -14.79 11.30 6.48
C SER A 39 -13.42 10.82 5.99
N ILE A 40 -13.08 11.05 4.71
CA ILE A 40 -11.78 10.67 4.15
C ILE A 40 -10.68 11.54 4.75
N HIS A 41 -10.91 12.85 4.87
CA HIS A 41 -9.98 13.79 5.49
C HIS A 41 -9.64 13.36 6.92
N ASN A 42 -10.66 13.22 7.77
CA ASN A 42 -10.49 12.85 9.18
C ASN A 42 -9.79 11.50 9.34
N LYS A 43 -10.12 10.50 8.50
CA LYS A 43 -9.49 9.18 8.55
C LYS A 43 -8.02 9.23 8.11
N SER A 44 -7.72 10.03 7.07
CA SER A 44 -6.35 10.24 6.59
C SER A 44 -5.48 10.96 7.62
N GLU A 45 -6.01 12.00 8.25
CA GLU A 45 -5.32 12.74 9.31
C GLU A 45 -5.09 11.86 10.55
N LYS A 46 -6.12 11.15 11.02
CA LYS A 46 -6.02 10.23 12.16
C LYS A 46 -4.95 9.16 11.93
N PHE A 47 -4.94 8.55 10.75
CA PHE A 47 -3.93 7.57 10.37
C PHE A 47 -2.52 8.17 10.42
N GLN A 48 -2.29 9.31 9.76
CA GLN A 48 -0.98 9.97 9.75
C GLN A 48 -0.50 10.28 11.16
N HIS A 49 -1.35 10.90 11.97
CA HIS A 49 -1.00 11.27 13.34
C HIS A 49 -0.66 10.03 14.18
N GLN A 50 -1.47 8.96 14.11
CA GLN A 50 -1.25 7.72 14.87
C GLN A 50 0.05 7.02 14.46
N VAL A 51 0.30 6.91 13.17
CA VAL A 51 1.49 6.25 12.62
C VAL A 51 2.77 7.04 12.92
N MET A 52 2.74 8.36 12.76
CA MET A 52 3.89 9.23 13.11
C MET A 52 4.17 9.19 14.61
N LYS A 53 3.14 9.24 15.46
CA LYS A 53 3.27 9.15 16.92
C LYS A 53 3.86 7.81 17.35
N ALA A 54 3.38 6.70 16.81
CA ALA A 54 3.92 5.37 17.09
C ALA A 54 5.39 5.26 16.64
N THR A 55 5.69 5.71 15.43
CA THR A 55 7.05 5.72 14.89
C THR A 55 8.01 6.51 15.77
N ALA A 56 7.65 7.75 16.15
CA ALA A 56 8.48 8.57 17.04
C ALA A 56 8.68 7.91 18.42
N LYS A 57 7.62 7.33 18.99
CA LYS A 57 7.66 6.63 20.28
C LYS A 57 8.62 5.44 20.23
N TYR A 58 8.47 4.54 19.26
CA TYR A 58 9.29 3.33 19.17
C TYR A 58 10.73 3.63 18.77
N MET A 59 10.96 4.59 17.87
CA MET A 59 12.30 5.05 17.53
C MET A 59 13.10 5.53 18.75
N ARG A 60 12.49 6.38 19.60
CA ARG A 60 13.14 6.82 20.85
C ARG A 60 13.37 5.68 21.83
N LYS A 61 12.43 4.73 21.90
CA LYS A 61 12.52 3.56 22.79
C LYS A 61 13.67 2.64 22.36
N LEU A 62 13.76 2.34 21.07
CA LEU A 62 14.78 1.49 20.47
C LEU A 62 16.18 2.11 20.60
N GLU A 63 16.31 3.40 20.32
CA GLU A 63 17.55 4.17 20.54
C GLU A 63 18.05 4.03 21.99
N ARG A 64 17.17 4.23 22.98
CA ARG A 64 17.52 4.07 24.41
C ARG A 64 17.91 2.65 24.78
N GLN A 65 17.20 1.65 24.23
CA GLN A 65 17.52 0.24 24.47
C GLN A 65 18.89 -0.12 23.88
N GLU A 66 19.22 0.40 22.70
CA GLU A 66 20.50 0.17 22.05
C GLU A 66 21.66 0.88 22.76
N LEU A 67 21.47 2.13 23.20
CA LEU A 67 22.43 2.83 24.06
C LEU A 67 22.68 2.08 25.38
N LYS A 68 21.63 1.49 25.96
CA LYS A 68 21.75 0.68 27.17
C LYS A 68 22.56 -0.59 26.91
N MET A 69 22.32 -1.30 25.80
CA MET A 69 23.12 -2.46 25.39
C MET A 69 24.59 -2.08 25.17
N LYS A 70 24.86 -0.95 24.49
CA LYS A 70 26.21 -0.43 24.33
C LYS A 70 26.89 -0.21 25.69
N LYS A 71 26.22 0.48 26.62
CA LYS A 71 26.76 0.73 27.97
C LYS A 71 26.99 -0.54 28.78
N GLU A 72 26.13 -1.55 28.64
CA GLU A 72 26.30 -2.85 29.30
C GLU A 72 27.53 -3.58 28.74
N LEU A 73 27.70 -3.61 27.41
CA LEU A 73 28.84 -4.27 26.77
C LEU A 73 30.16 -3.52 27.00
N MET A 74 30.16 -2.18 27.03
CA MET A 74 31.37 -1.38 27.30
C MET A 74 32.04 -1.72 28.64
N LYS A 75 31.28 -2.20 29.64
CA LYS A 75 31.82 -2.59 30.95
C LYS A 75 32.64 -3.87 30.89
N THR A 76 32.37 -4.73 29.93
CA THR A 76 33.01 -6.04 29.78
C THR A 76 34.01 -6.05 28.62
N ASP A 77 33.64 -5.45 27.50
CA ASP A 77 34.43 -5.35 26.29
C ASP A 77 34.12 -4.04 25.55
N SER A 78 34.96 -3.02 25.79
CA SER A 78 34.79 -1.71 25.17
C SER A 78 35.08 -1.71 23.66
N ALA A 79 35.94 -2.62 23.18
CA ALA A 79 36.27 -2.69 21.76
C ALA A 79 35.10 -3.28 20.97
N ALA A 80 34.54 -4.40 21.43
CA ALA A 80 33.34 -5.00 20.85
C ALA A 80 32.12 -4.06 20.93
N ALA A 81 31.98 -3.31 22.02
CA ALA A 81 30.90 -2.34 22.14
C ALA A 81 30.97 -1.22 21.09
N GLU A 82 32.16 -0.73 20.78
CA GLU A 82 32.34 0.29 19.74
C GLU A 82 32.14 -0.31 18.34
N GLU A 83 32.68 -1.50 18.07
CA GLU A 83 32.50 -2.21 16.79
C GLU A 83 31.01 -2.47 16.48
N ILE A 84 30.24 -2.96 17.46
CA ILE A 84 28.86 -3.42 17.24
C ILE A 84 27.87 -2.24 17.20
N PHE A 85 28.05 -1.27 18.09
CA PHE A 85 27.06 -0.20 18.28
C PHE A 85 27.47 1.11 17.60
N GLY A 86 28.76 1.48 17.65
CA GLY A 86 29.28 2.75 17.15
C GLY A 86 28.50 3.96 17.68
N ASP A 87 28.30 4.96 16.84
CA ASP A 87 27.41 6.09 17.13
C ASP A 87 25.93 5.71 16.95
N VAL A 88 25.31 5.25 18.03
CA VAL A 88 23.88 4.92 18.07
C VAL A 88 23.02 6.16 17.81
N LYS A 89 23.35 7.32 18.39
CA LYS A 89 22.51 8.51 18.26
C LYS A 89 22.48 9.00 16.81
N GLY A 90 23.64 9.14 16.19
CA GLY A 90 23.75 9.53 14.79
C GLY A 90 23.05 8.56 13.84
N LYS A 91 23.01 7.26 14.16
CA LYS A 91 22.26 6.26 13.38
C LYS A 91 20.74 6.52 13.41
N TYR A 92 20.17 6.76 14.58
CA TYR A 92 18.73 7.04 14.70
C TYR A 92 18.37 8.43 14.15
N ASP A 93 19.25 9.42 14.27
CA ASP A 93 19.05 10.74 13.68
C ASP A 93 19.10 10.67 12.13
N LYS A 94 20.05 9.92 11.56
CA LYS A 94 20.09 9.63 10.11
C LYS A 94 18.87 8.86 9.64
N LEU A 95 18.40 7.87 10.39
CA LEU A 95 17.20 7.12 10.03
C LEU A 95 15.96 8.03 10.01
N ARG A 96 15.82 8.92 10.99
CA ARG A 96 14.72 9.91 11.03
C ARG A 96 14.80 10.90 9.88
N SER A 97 15.99 11.38 9.52
CA SER A 97 16.15 12.32 8.42
C SER A 97 15.87 11.63 7.08
N SER A 98 16.45 10.45 6.81
CA SER A 98 16.20 9.69 5.58
C SER A 98 14.73 9.34 5.36
N ALA A 99 13.96 9.09 6.43
CA ALA A 99 12.52 8.88 6.30
C ALA A 99 11.77 10.17 5.92
N ASN A 100 12.26 11.35 6.31
CA ASN A 100 11.55 12.62 6.12
C ASN A 100 12.13 13.52 5.02
N LYS A 101 13.16 13.08 4.30
CA LYS A 101 13.83 13.89 3.29
C LYS A 101 12.87 14.31 2.18
N PRO A 102 12.65 15.63 1.98
CA PRO A 102 11.90 16.12 0.84
C PRO A 102 12.64 15.78 -0.46
N GLY A 103 11.95 15.15 -1.42
CA GLY A 103 12.49 14.87 -2.76
C GLY A 103 13.17 13.51 -2.94
N GLU A 104 13.51 12.79 -1.89
CA GLU A 104 13.98 11.39 -1.98
C GLU A 104 12.74 10.47 -1.97
N GLN A 105 12.39 9.90 -3.12
CA GLN A 105 11.23 9.02 -3.23
C GLN A 105 11.52 7.68 -2.58
N LEU A 106 11.02 7.49 -1.36
CA LEU A 106 10.94 6.18 -0.75
C LEU A 106 10.11 5.23 -1.63
N PRO A 107 10.47 3.94 -1.70
CA PRO A 107 9.71 2.96 -2.46
C PRO A 107 8.22 3.01 -2.10
N GLN A 108 7.37 3.06 -3.12
CA GLN A 108 5.93 3.13 -2.92
C GLN A 108 5.40 1.82 -2.36
N VAL A 109 4.65 1.92 -1.26
CA VAL A 109 3.94 0.80 -0.63
C VAL A 109 2.53 0.74 -1.21
N TYR A 110 2.21 -0.33 -1.92
CA TYR A 110 0.87 -0.51 -2.47
C TYR A 110 -0.20 -0.53 -1.37
N SER A 111 -1.28 0.25 -1.57
CA SER A 111 -2.53 0.16 -0.80
C SER A 111 -3.72 0.14 -1.76
N GLY A 112 -4.49 -0.95 -1.70
CA GLY A 112 -5.65 -1.15 -2.58
C GLY A 112 -6.73 -0.11 -2.39
N ARG A 113 -6.95 0.39 -1.16
CA ARG A 113 -7.90 1.47 -0.88
C ARG A 113 -7.44 2.78 -1.52
N ILE A 114 -6.17 3.16 -1.34
CA ILE A 114 -5.61 4.40 -1.89
C ILE A 114 -5.68 4.37 -3.42
N ASP A 115 -5.27 3.26 -4.03
CA ASP A 115 -5.32 3.05 -5.47
C ASP A 115 -6.77 3.20 -5.99
N SER A 116 -7.69 2.39 -5.44
CA SER A 116 -9.12 2.41 -5.80
C SER A 116 -9.73 3.81 -5.71
N MET A 117 -9.50 4.51 -4.60
CA MET A 117 -10.10 5.82 -4.37
C MET A 117 -9.43 6.93 -5.19
N LYS A 118 -8.10 6.94 -5.35
CA LYS A 118 -7.41 7.92 -6.20
C LYS A 118 -7.85 7.76 -7.66
N THR A 119 -7.92 6.54 -8.18
CA THR A 119 -8.35 6.28 -9.55
C THR A 119 -9.82 6.65 -9.75
N THR A 120 -10.68 6.38 -8.77
CA THR A 120 -12.08 6.81 -8.79
C THR A 120 -12.21 8.32 -8.83
N LEU A 121 -11.54 9.03 -7.93
CA LEU A 121 -11.56 10.50 -7.89
C LEU A 121 -10.97 11.12 -9.17
N GLY A 122 -9.90 10.52 -9.71
CA GLY A 122 -9.31 10.93 -10.98
C GLY A 122 -10.26 10.73 -12.16
N PHE A 123 -10.97 9.60 -12.21
CA PHE A 123 -11.99 9.34 -13.24
C PHE A 123 -13.11 10.39 -13.19
N LEU A 124 -13.64 10.64 -11.99
CA LEU A 124 -14.73 11.58 -11.75
C LEU A 124 -14.31 13.02 -12.07
N ASN A 125 -13.07 13.41 -11.74
CA ASN A 125 -12.53 14.73 -12.02
C ASN A 125 -12.28 14.98 -13.52
N ASN A 126 -11.80 13.98 -14.26
CA ASN A 126 -11.37 14.16 -15.64
C ASN A 126 -12.48 13.95 -16.68
N ASN A 127 -13.50 13.13 -16.39
CA ASN A 127 -14.47 12.68 -17.40
C ASN A 127 -15.88 13.26 -17.23
N ASN A 128 -16.15 14.05 -16.19
CA ASN A 128 -17.49 14.59 -15.98
C ASN A 128 -17.56 16.13 -16.02
N LYS A 129 -18.26 16.64 -17.04
CA LYS A 129 -18.63 18.06 -17.18
C LYS A 129 -19.39 18.61 -15.96
N VAL A 130 -20.12 17.77 -15.24
CA VAL A 130 -20.93 18.13 -14.05
C VAL A 130 -20.06 18.45 -12.83
N LEU A 131 -19.02 17.65 -12.55
CA LEU A 131 -18.08 17.95 -11.46
C LEU A 131 -17.15 19.11 -11.84
N SER A 132 -16.85 19.28 -13.13
CA SER A 132 -16.05 20.41 -13.60
C SER A 132 -16.75 21.77 -13.53
N GLN A 133 -18.08 21.79 -13.30
CA GLN A 133 -18.85 23.03 -13.17
C GLN A 133 -18.85 23.61 -11.75
N SER A 134 -18.47 22.83 -10.73
CA SER A 134 -18.41 23.29 -9.35
C SER A 134 -16.97 23.40 -8.85
N THR A 135 -16.45 24.63 -8.81
CA THR A 135 -15.13 24.95 -8.25
C THR A 135 -14.99 24.49 -6.80
N ALA A 136 -16.08 24.50 -6.03
CA ALA A 136 -16.12 24.02 -4.66
C ALA A 136 -15.94 22.50 -4.53
N ILE A 137 -16.47 21.70 -5.47
CA ILE A 137 -16.29 20.24 -5.43
C ILE A 137 -14.89 19.87 -5.94
N GLN A 138 -14.39 20.55 -6.97
CA GLN A 138 -13.03 20.35 -7.47
C GLN A 138 -11.97 20.57 -6.38
N SER A 139 -12.10 21.65 -5.59
CA SER A 139 -11.16 21.93 -4.50
C SER A 139 -11.20 20.85 -3.42
N LYS A 140 -12.38 20.32 -3.08
CA LYS A 140 -12.54 19.20 -2.14
C LYS A 140 -11.91 17.91 -2.67
N VAL A 141 -12.07 17.59 -3.96
CA VAL A 141 -11.42 16.44 -4.62
C VAL A 141 -9.91 16.56 -4.56
N GLN A 142 -9.35 17.72 -4.91
CA GLN A 142 -7.91 17.98 -4.82
C GLN A 142 -7.40 17.87 -3.38
N GLY A 143 -8.20 18.33 -2.41
CA GLY A 143 -7.94 18.16 -0.98
C GLY A 143 -7.78 16.69 -0.60
N ILE A 144 -8.73 15.82 -1.00
CA ILE A 144 -8.62 14.37 -0.75
C ILE A 144 -7.38 13.78 -1.44
N LEU A 145 -7.11 14.13 -2.70
CA LEU A 145 -5.96 13.60 -3.41
C LEU A 145 -4.64 13.94 -2.70
N LYS A 146 -4.55 15.16 -2.14
CA LYS A 146 -3.43 15.58 -1.29
C LYS A 146 -3.36 14.77 0.00
N ASP A 147 -4.49 14.54 0.67
CA ASP A 147 -4.53 13.76 1.90
C ASP A 147 -4.10 12.30 1.67
N TYR A 148 -4.55 11.66 0.58
CA TYR A 148 -4.04 10.35 0.19
C TYR A 148 -2.56 10.37 -0.21
N GLY A 149 -2.05 11.46 -0.78
CA GLY A 149 -0.63 11.66 -1.02
C GLY A 149 0.18 11.64 0.29
N LYS A 150 -0.30 12.34 1.32
CA LYS A 150 0.32 12.34 2.65
C LYS A 150 0.21 10.96 3.34
N VAL A 151 -0.93 10.27 3.22
CA VAL A 151 -1.08 8.89 3.75
C VAL A 151 -0.07 7.96 3.07
N GLN A 152 0.04 8.02 1.74
CA GLN A 152 1.00 7.24 0.98
C GLN A 152 2.43 7.51 1.44
N SER A 153 2.79 8.78 1.66
CA SER A 153 4.09 9.15 2.22
C SER A 153 4.31 8.51 3.60
N GLY A 154 3.34 8.59 4.52
CA GLY A 154 3.43 7.95 5.82
C GLY A 154 3.57 6.41 5.76
N LEU A 155 2.89 5.75 4.82
CA LEU A 155 3.07 4.32 4.56
C LEU A 155 4.49 3.99 4.11
N ASN A 156 5.02 4.73 3.13
CA ASN A 156 6.37 4.52 2.61
C ASN A 156 7.43 4.76 3.72
N GLN A 157 7.24 5.81 4.52
CA GLN A 157 8.11 6.13 5.66
C GLN A 157 8.16 4.99 6.69
N THR A 158 7.00 4.45 7.05
CA THR A 158 6.96 3.37 8.05
C THR A 158 7.46 2.05 7.53
N ASP A 159 7.22 1.72 6.26
CA ASP A 159 7.80 0.52 5.65
C ASP A 159 9.33 0.61 5.58
N PHE A 160 9.86 1.79 5.21
CA PHE A 160 11.31 2.05 5.24
C PHE A 160 11.88 1.87 6.64
N ILE A 161 11.29 2.50 7.66
CA ILE A 161 11.76 2.39 9.05
C ILE A 161 11.64 0.95 9.57
N GLU A 162 10.54 0.26 9.30
CA GLU A 162 10.35 -1.14 9.69
C GLU A 162 11.45 -2.05 9.11
N LYS A 163 11.78 -1.87 7.82
CA LYS A 163 12.88 -2.61 7.17
C LYS A 163 14.23 -2.33 7.85
N GLN A 164 14.56 -1.06 8.09
CA GLN A 164 15.81 -0.67 8.74
C GLN A 164 15.93 -1.21 10.18
N LEU A 165 14.82 -1.21 10.93
CA LEU A 165 14.77 -1.76 12.28
C LEU A 165 14.91 -3.28 12.29
N ARG A 166 14.32 -3.98 11.31
CA ARG A 166 14.47 -5.43 11.14
C ARG A 166 15.91 -5.79 10.81
N GLU A 167 16.53 -5.11 9.84
CA GLU A 167 17.94 -5.30 9.49
C GLU A 167 18.85 -5.07 10.70
N ARG A 168 18.57 -4.03 11.50
CA ARG A 168 19.31 -3.78 12.74
C ARG A 168 19.10 -4.88 13.76
N GLN A 169 17.89 -5.40 13.90
CA GLN A 169 17.58 -6.51 14.79
C GLN A 169 18.33 -7.79 14.38
N GLU A 170 18.36 -8.12 13.09
CA GLU A 170 19.07 -9.28 12.56
C GLU A 170 20.59 -9.15 12.81
N TYR A 171 21.17 -7.99 12.51
CA TYR A 171 22.58 -7.69 12.80
C TYR A 171 22.91 -7.87 14.30
N LEU A 172 22.10 -7.28 15.18
CA LEU A 172 22.29 -7.40 16.62
C LEU A 172 22.06 -8.83 17.10
N THR A 173 21.14 -9.58 16.48
CA THR A 173 20.96 -10.99 16.78
C THR A 173 22.25 -11.75 16.51
N ALA A 174 22.86 -11.58 15.34
CA ALA A 174 24.08 -12.28 14.96
C ALA A 174 25.28 -11.92 15.85
N LYS A 175 25.45 -10.63 16.19
CA LYS A 175 26.61 -10.15 16.96
C LYS A 175 26.51 -10.41 18.47
N LEU A 176 25.30 -10.60 19.01
CA LEU A 176 25.08 -10.65 20.46
C LEU A 176 24.73 -12.05 21.01
N GLN A 177 24.73 -13.10 20.19
CA GLN A 177 24.29 -14.45 20.61
C GLN A 177 25.07 -15.00 21.81
N SER A 178 26.36 -14.67 21.92
CA SER A 178 27.27 -15.15 22.97
C SER A 178 27.54 -14.13 24.08
N LEU A 179 26.89 -12.96 24.06
CA LEU A 179 27.21 -11.84 24.95
C LEU A 179 26.22 -11.70 26.12
N PRO A 180 26.65 -11.23 27.31
CA PRO A 180 25.83 -11.19 28.53
C PRO A 180 24.82 -10.02 28.57
N ILE A 181 24.12 -9.74 27.47
CA ILE A 181 23.14 -8.63 27.33
C ILE A 181 21.72 -9.11 26.97
N GLY A 182 21.43 -10.39 27.22
CA GLY A 182 20.22 -11.07 26.78
C GLY A 182 18.91 -10.40 27.20
N LYS A 183 18.83 -9.80 28.41
CA LYS A 183 17.59 -9.14 28.88
C LYS A 183 17.30 -7.86 28.09
N THR A 184 18.28 -6.96 27.97
CA THR A 184 18.10 -5.68 27.25
C THR A 184 17.87 -5.94 25.76
N PHE A 185 18.56 -6.94 25.19
CA PHE A 185 18.35 -7.35 23.81
C PHE A 185 16.95 -7.95 23.57
N THR A 186 16.44 -8.77 24.50
CA THR A 186 15.06 -9.27 24.44
C THR A 186 14.04 -8.14 24.43
N GLU A 187 14.24 -7.11 25.25
CA GLU A 187 13.35 -5.93 25.28
C GLU A 187 13.45 -5.10 23.99
N PHE A 188 14.60 -5.07 23.32
CA PHE A 188 14.76 -4.47 22.00
C PHE A 188 13.93 -5.21 20.94
N LYS A 189 14.07 -6.54 20.85
CA LYS A 189 13.29 -7.36 19.91
C LYS A 189 11.78 -7.20 20.11
N LYS A 190 11.33 -7.18 21.37
CA LYS A 190 9.92 -6.87 21.70
C LYS A 190 9.48 -5.51 21.17
N SER A 191 10.32 -4.48 21.32
CA SER A 191 10.00 -3.13 20.83
C SER A 191 9.86 -3.10 19.30
N VAL A 192 10.73 -3.78 18.56
CA VAL A 192 10.63 -3.88 17.09
C VAL A 192 9.35 -4.61 16.70
N TYR A 193 9.04 -5.74 17.34
CA TYR A 193 7.79 -6.47 17.12
C TYR A 193 6.56 -5.61 17.36
N TYR A 194 6.46 -4.96 18.53
CA TYR A 194 5.27 -4.14 18.84
C TYR A 194 5.17 -2.88 17.97
N TYR A 195 6.29 -2.35 17.46
CA TYR A 195 6.24 -1.28 16.48
C TYR A 195 5.57 -1.75 15.19
N LYS A 196 6.03 -2.87 14.63
CA LYS A 196 5.44 -3.50 13.44
C LYS A 196 3.96 -3.77 13.63
N GLU A 197 3.58 -4.41 14.74
CA GLU A 197 2.18 -4.74 14.99
C GLU A 197 1.30 -3.50 15.13
N GLN A 198 1.77 -2.45 15.82
CA GLN A 198 1.00 -1.21 15.96
C GLN A 198 0.82 -0.49 14.61
N VAL A 199 1.86 -0.47 13.76
CA VAL A 199 1.74 0.09 12.39
C VAL A 199 0.78 -0.74 11.55
N ASN A 200 0.84 -2.08 11.64
CA ASN A 200 -0.07 -2.96 10.91
C ASN A 200 -1.53 -2.79 11.34
N GLU A 201 -1.78 -2.59 12.63
CA GLU A 201 -3.12 -2.30 13.12
C GLU A 201 -3.67 -1.01 12.53
N TYR A 202 -2.88 0.07 12.53
CA TYR A 202 -3.30 1.34 11.92
C TYR A 202 -3.51 1.22 10.41
N LYS A 203 -2.67 0.43 9.72
CA LYS A 203 -2.85 0.11 8.29
C LYS A 203 -4.19 -0.60 8.06
N LYS A 204 -4.52 -1.63 8.83
CA LYS A 204 -5.80 -2.36 8.74
C LYS A 204 -7.00 -1.43 8.96
N ILE A 205 -6.96 -0.62 10.02
CA ILE A 205 -8.03 0.36 10.31
C ILE A 205 -8.17 1.35 9.15
N PHE A 206 -7.05 1.80 8.57
CA PHE A 206 -7.07 2.71 7.44
C PHE A 206 -7.52 2.02 6.15
N ASP A 207 -7.18 0.77 5.88
CA ASP A 207 -7.54 0.10 4.62
C ASP A 207 -9.03 -0.27 4.57
N ASP A 208 -9.71 -0.37 5.72
CA ASP A 208 -11.17 -0.57 5.77
C ASP A 208 -11.94 0.64 5.19
N PRO A 209 -12.66 0.51 4.06
CA PRO A 209 -13.39 1.63 3.48
C PRO A 209 -14.61 2.00 4.31
N THR A 210 -14.93 3.28 4.39
CA THR A 210 -16.21 3.70 4.98
C THR A 210 -17.38 3.28 4.08
N LYS A 211 -18.59 3.21 4.65
CA LYS A 211 -19.80 2.89 3.87
C LYS A 211 -19.99 3.82 2.66
N LEU A 212 -19.65 5.10 2.79
CA LEU A 212 -19.76 6.08 1.70
C LEU A 212 -18.74 5.79 0.59
N GLU A 213 -17.50 5.45 0.94
CA GLU A 213 -16.48 5.06 -0.04
C GLU A 213 -16.84 3.76 -0.74
N ALA A 214 -17.28 2.75 0.01
CA ALA A 214 -17.72 1.48 -0.56
C ALA A 214 -18.93 1.66 -1.50
N THR A 215 -19.89 2.52 -1.13
CA THR A 215 -21.04 2.84 -1.99
C THR A 215 -20.61 3.55 -3.26
N LEU A 216 -19.70 4.53 -3.16
CA LEU A 216 -19.15 5.23 -4.32
C LEU A 216 -18.43 4.25 -5.25
N LEU A 217 -17.48 3.47 -4.73
CA LEU A 217 -16.77 2.45 -5.50
C LEU A 217 -17.73 1.45 -6.14
N GLY A 218 -18.76 1.02 -5.42
CA GLY A 218 -19.80 0.12 -5.95
C GLY A 218 -20.64 0.75 -7.08
N ALA A 219 -20.86 2.06 -7.05
CA ALA A 219 -21.56 2.77 -8.12
C ALA A 219 -20.66 2.97 -9.34
N VAL A 220 -19.44 3.49 -9.14
CA VAL A 220 -18.52 3.80 -10.25
C VAL A 220 -17.99 2.51 -10.91
N SER A 221 -17.76 1.43 -10.16
CA SER A 221 -17.29 0.13 -10.71
C SER A 221 -18.22 -0.50 -11.74
N LYS A 222 -19.51 -0.15 -11.73
CA LYS A 222 -20.52 -0.59 -12.70
C LYS A 222 -20.51 0.24 -14.00
N ILE A 223 -19.78 1.36 -14.03
CA ILE A 223 -19.65 2.20 -15.22
C ILE A 223 -18.56 1.58 -16.12
N PRO A 224 -18.88 1.10 -17.34
CA PRO A 224 -17.89 0.42 -18.19
C PRO A 224 -16.68 1.29 -18.53
N ALA A 225 -16.89 2.59 -18.72
CA ALA A 225 -15.82 3.56 -18.94
C ALA A 225 -14.86 3.63 -17.74
N PHE A 226 -15.38 3.54 -16.51
CA PHE A 226 -14.55 3.48 -15.32
C PHE A 226 -13.79 2.17 -15.22
N THR A 227 -14.40 1.02 -15.50
CA THR A 227 -13.67 -0.27 -15.46
C THR A 227 -12.45 -0.25 -16.39
N LYS A 228 -12.61 0.30 -17.60
CA LYS A 228 -11.51 0.50 -18.55
C LYS A 228 -10.47 1.51 -18.02
N PHE A 229 -10.94 2.61 -17.44
CA PHE A 229 -10.08 3.62 -16.82
C PHE A 229 -9.27 3.02 -15.66
N PHE A 230 -9.91 2.24 -14.79
CA PHE A 230 -9.28 1.58 -13.65
C PHE A 230 -8.20 0.59 -14.10
N ALA A 231 -8.53 -0.30 -15.05
CA ALA A 231 -7.54 -1.22 -15.62
C ALA A 231 -6.34 -0.51 -16.25
N ARG A 232 -6.54 0.71 -16.77
CA ARG A 232 -5.48 1.49 -17.42
C ARG A 232 -4.61 2.28 -16.46
N TYR A 233 -5.22 2.92 -15.46
CA TYR A 233 -4.59 3.97 -14.66
C TYR A 233 -4.43 3.63 -13.17
N SER A 234 -5.06 2.58 -12.66
CA SER A 234 -4.77 2.09 -11.30
C SER A 234 -3.36 1.54 -11.20
N GLU A 235 -2.76 1.65 -10.03
CA GLU A 235 -1.47 1.02 -9.72
C GLU A 235 -1.59 -0.50 -9.89
N LEU A 236 -2.71 -1.11 -9.44
CA LEU A 236 -2.98 -2.53 -9.65
C LEU A 236 -3.01 -2.91 -11.13
N GLY A 237 -3.71 -2.16 -11.97
CA GLY A 237 -3.80 -2.41 -13.41
C GLY A 237 -2.48 -2.17 -14.15
N GLN A 238 -1.58 -1.36 -13.60
CA GLN A 238 -0.22 -1.21 -14.12
C GLN A 238 0.70 -2.37 -13.70
N LEU A 239 0.49 -2.90 -12.48
CA LEU A 239 1.23 -4.07 -11.97
C LEU A 239 0.85 -5.36 -12.69
N PHE A 240 -0.44 -5.53 -13.00
CA PHE A 240 -0.97 -6.68 -13.71
C PHE A 240 -1.39 -6.23 -15.10
N ARG A 241 -0.58 -6.52 -16.12
CA ARG A 241 -0.97 -6.32 -17.54
C ARG A 241 -2.18 -7.20 -17.84
N LEU A 242 -3.38 -6.69 -17.57
CA LEU A 242 -4.63 -7.42 -17.75
C LEU A 242 -4.81 -7.76 -19.25
N PRO A 243 -5.17 -9.01 -19.61
CA PRO A 243 -5.39 -9.40 -21.00
C PRO A 243 -6.52 -8.58 -21.64
N GLY A 244 -6.31 -8.13 -22.89
CA GLY A 244 -7.20 -7.20 -23.61
C GLY A 244 -6.67 -5.77 -23.76
N ARG A 245 -5.36 -5.56 -23.63
CA ARG A 245 -4.70 -4.26 -23.74
C ARG A 245 -3.90 -4.20 -25.06
N ASP A 246 -4.52 -3.64 -26.10
CA ASP A 246 -3.90 -3.41 -27.43
C ASP A 246 -3.06 -2.12 -27.50
N ASP A 247 -2.66 -1.54 -26.36
CA ASP A 247 -1.89 -0.29 -26.33
C ASP A 247 -0.39 -0.58 -26.13
N GLU A 248 0.39 -0.38 -27.21
CA GLU A 248 1.86 -0.47 -27.27
C GLU A 248 2.58 0.58 -26.39
N ASN A 249 1.87 1.60 -25.88
CA ASN A 249 2.44 2.74 -25.16
C ASN A 249 2.17 2.73 -23.64
N ALA A 250 2.45 1.63 -22.96
CA ALA A 250 2.53 1.65 -21.50
C ALA A 250 3.87 2.27 -21.07
N MET A 251 3.84 3.58 -20.75
CA MET A 251 4.99 4.30 -20.20
C MET A 251 5.60 3.52 -19.03
N SER A 252 6.87 3.20 -19.18
CA SER A 252 7.73 2.59 -18.18
C SER A 252 7.83 3.49 -16.95
N ILE A 253 7.43 2.95 -15.78
CA ILE A 253 7.70 3.60 -14.50
C ILE A 253 9.22 3.62 -14.31
N ASN A 254 9.76 4.84 -14.20
CA ASN A 254 11.17 5.10 -14.01
C ASN A 254 11.60 4.56 -12.63
N GLY A 255 12.62 3.69 -12.59
CA GLY A 255 13.18 3.12 -11.36
C GLY A 255 13.00 1.60 -11.16
N MET A 256 12.18 0.94 -11.98
CA MET A 256 12.30 -0.50 -12.20
C MET A 256 12.62 -0.67 -13.67
N GLN A 257 13.83 -1.18 -13.98
CA GLN A 257 14.23 -1.57 -15.33
C GLN A 257 13.05 -2.31 -15.97
N THR A 258 12.40 -1.61 -16.89
CA THR A 258 11.17 -2.11 -17.46
C THR A 258 11.58 -3.27 -18.33
N ARG A 259 10.90 -4.40 -18.16
CA ARG A 259 11.10 -5.63 -18.94
C ARG A 259 11.24 -5.34 -20.44
N GLN A 260 10.63 -4.26 -20.94
CA GLN A 260 10.75 -3.79 -22.32
C GLN A 260 12.12 -3.17 -22.65
N MET A 261 12.70 -2.27 -21.84
CA MET A 261 14.04 -1.71 -22.10
C MET A 261 15.14 -2.77 -22.04
N VAL A 262 14.99 -3.76 -21.15
CA VAL A 262 15.90 -4.91 -21.11
C VAL A 262 15.70 -5.80 -22.33
N MET A 263 14.47 -5.96 -22.84
CA MET A 263 14.20 -6.71 -24.07
C MET A 263 14.65 -5.99 -25.34
N ASP A 264 14.57 -4.66 -25.42
CA ASP A 264 15.04 -3.88 -26.57
C ASP A 264 16.58 -3.79 -26.59
N GLN A 265 17.21 -3.72 -25.41
CA GLN A 265 18.66 -3.79 -25.29
C GLN A 265 19.21 -5.22 -25.53
N ILE A 266 18.45 -6.26 -25.15
CA ILE A 266 18.79 -7.66 -25.47
C ILE A 266 18.50 -7.97 -26.95
N GLY A 267 17.43 -7.44 -27.53
CA GLY A 267 17.08 -7.63 -28.94
C GLY A 267 18.01 -6.90 -29.91
N SER A 268 18.59 -5.77 -29.49
CA SER A 268 19.60 -5.04 -30.27
C SER A 268 21.02 -5.59 -30.11
N GLN A 269 21.33 -6.33 -29.03
CA GLN A 269 22.64 -6.95 -28.83
C GLN A 269 22.69 -8.45 -29.13
N MET A 270 21.55 -9.15 -29.14
CA MET A 270 21.50 -10.59 -29.39
C MET A 270 20.54 -10.91 -30.54
N GLY A 271 21.09 -10.97 -31.75
CA GLY A 271 20.42 -11.52 -32.90
C GLY A 271 19.86 -12.91 -32.63
N SER A 272 18.60 -13.11 -33.00
CA SER A 272 17.88 -14.37 -33.22
C SER A 272 18.58 -15.66 -32.80
N THR A 273 18.47 -16.07 -31.54
CA THR A 273 18.60 -17.49 -31.18
C THR A 273 17.59 -17.86 -30.09
N ALA A 274 17.05 -19.07 -30.25
CA ALA A 274 15.85 -19.62 -29.61
C ALA A 274 15.98 -19.87 -28.08
N SER A 275 16.21 -18.81 -27.30
CA SER A 275 16.31 -18.86 -25.83
C SER A 275 15.16 -18.14 -25.09
N ALA A 276 14.27 -17.46 -25.81
CA ALA A 276 13.14 -16.73 -25.23
C ALA A 276 12.10 -17.64 -24.55
N GLN A 277 11.84 -18.85 -25.08
CA GLN A 277 10.84 -19.77 -24.53
C GLN A 277 11.28 -20.44 -23.22
N GLN A 278 12.57 -20.69 -23.02
CA GLN A 278 13.09 -21.21 -21.74
C GLN A 278 13.14 -20.15 -20.63
N MET A 279 13.28 -18.87 -21.00
CA MET A 279 13.33 -17.77 -20.03
C MET A 279 11.93 -17.36 -19.49
N VAL A 280 10.85 -17.69 -20.22
CA VAL A 280 9.47 -17.52 -19.74
C VAL A 280 9.15 -18.49 -18.60
N ASN A 281 9.68 -19.71 -18.64
CA ASN A 281 9.47 -20.71 -17.58
C ASN A 281 10.22 -20.37 -16.28
N SER A 282 11.41 -19.75 -16.35
CA SER A 282 12.12 -19.25 -15.17
C SER A 282 11.53 -17.93 -14.62
N SER A 283 10.84 -17.15 -15.45
CA SER A 283 10.12 -15.94 -15.03
C SER A 283 8.84 -16.26 -14.23
N ILE A 284 8.13 -17.35 -14.55
CA ILE A 284 6.99 -17.85 -13.76
C ILE A 284 7.44 -18.32 -12.37
N ALA A 285 8.62 -18.93 -12.27
CA ALA A 285 9.20 -19.33 -10.99
C ALA A 285 9.53 -18.12 -10.08
N ASN A 286 9.96 -16.99 -10.65
CA ASN A 286 10.21 -15.76 -9.88
C ASN A 286 8.92 -15.00 -9.50
N ALA A 287 7.88 -15.06 -10.33
CA ALA A 287 6.55 -14.57 -9.96
C ALA A 287 5.92 -15.43 -8.86
N GLN A 288 6.11 -16.75 -8.92
CA GLN A 288 5.78 -17.66 -7.83
C GLN A 288 6.61 -17.36 -6.59
N SER A 289 7.90 -16.98 -6.67
CA SER A 289 8.69 -16.61 -5.49
C SER A 289 8.29 -15.25 -4.88
N SER A 290 7.79 -14.31 -5.69
CA SER A 290 7.28 -13.01 -5.24
C SER A 290 5.87 -13.13 -4.66
N LEU A 291 5.03 -14.00 -5.23
CA LEU A 291 3.77 -14.46 -4.64
C LEU A 291 4.02 -15.33 -3.42
N GLN A 292 5.06 -16.17 -3.39
CA GLN A 292 5.50 -16.90 -2.21
C GLN A 292 6.05 -15.90 -1.18
N GLY A 293 6.66 -14.79 -1.58
CA GLY A 293 7.10 -13.70 -0.71
C GLY A 293 5.94 -12.91 -0.13
N LEU A 294 4.91 -12.61 -0.93
CA LEU A 294 3.65 -12.01 -0.48
C LEU A 294 2.85 -12.99 0.36
N LYS A 295 2.83 -14.28 0.00
CA LYS A 295 2.17 -15.38 0.71
C LYS A 295 2.93 -15.76 1.98
N ASN A 296 4.24 -15.63 2.03
CA ASN A 296 5.06 -15.81 3.24
C ASN A 296 4.97 -14.57 4.13
N LYS A 297 4.86 -13.36 3.57
CA LYS A 297 4.50 -12.15 4.32
C LYS A 297 3.07 -12.24 4.86
N LEU A 298 2.13 -12.79 4.09
CA LEU A 298 0.72 -12.97 4.47
C LEU A 298 0.54 -14.13 5.47
N ASN A 299 1.17 -15.28 5.24
CA ASN A 299 1.18 -16.41 6.18
C ASN A 299 2.00 -16.10 7.44
N GLY A 300 3.06 -15.29 7.34
CA GLY A 300 3.79 -14.74 8.49
C GLY A 300 3.03 -13.64 9.23
N LEU A 301 1.93 -13.13 8.68
CA LEU A 301 0.94 -12.27 9.35
C LEU A 301 -0.24 -13.08 9.92
N GLN A 302 -0.39 -14.37 9.57
CA GLN A 302 -1.51 -15.22 9.97
C GLN A 302 -1.14 -16.39 10.89
N SER A 303 0.14 -16.71 11.10
CA SER A 303 0.55 -17.87 11.90
C SER A 303 1.68 -17.55 12.90
N ASN A 304 1.32 -17.61 14.19
CA ASN A 304 2.13 -17.91 15.37
C ASN A 304 3.62 -17.49 15.39
N GLY A 305 3.88 -16.36 16.06
CA GLY A 305 5.20 -16.01 16.61
C GLY A 305 6.20 -15.47 15.61
N ASP A 306 6.87 -14.36 15.95
CA ASP A 306 8.01 -13.86 15.19
C ASP A 306 9.15 -14.91 15.23
N PRO A 307 9.65 -15.41 14.08
CA PRO A 307 10.75 -16.39 14.04
C PRO A 307 12.01 -15.95 14.80
N SER A 308 12.20 -14.64 14.98
CA SER A 308 13.33 -14.06 15.73
C SER A 308 13.14 -14.06 17.25
N MET A 309 11.96 -14.46 17.75
CA MET A 309 11.62 -14.60 19.16
C MET A 309 10.86 -15.91 19.45
N PRO A 310 11.58 -17.05 19.51
CA PRO A 310 11.00 -18.32 19.93
C PRO A 310 10.33 -18.18 21.31
N ASN A 311 9.12 -18.72 21.48
CA ASN A 311 8.33 -18.69 22.72
C ASN A 311 7.80 -17.30 23.17
N PHE A 312 7.90 -16.25 22.35
CA PHE A 312 7.26 -14.98 22.68
C PHE A 312 5.74 -15.05 22.46
N LYS A 313 4.98 -14.78 23.53
CA LYS A 313 3.53 -14.60 23.48
C LYS A 313 3.20 -13.09 23.43
N PRO A 314 2.70 -12.57 22.30
CA PRO A 314 2.28 -11.18 22.18
C PRO A 314 1.21 -10.82 23.21
N ASN A 315 1.24 -9.56 23.69
CA ASN A 315 0.13 -8.99 24.44
C ASN A 315 -0.70 -8.12 23.48
N ASP A 316 -1.86 -8.65 23.08
CA ASP A 316 -2.77 -8.01 22.12
C ASP A 316 -3.35 -6.69 22.63
N GLN A 317 -3.33 -6.43 23.95
CA GLN A 317 -3.76 -5.14 24.49
C GLN A 317 -2.79 -4.00 24.17
N LYS A 318 -1.53 -4.31 23.82
CA LYS A 318 -0.53 -3.29 23.46
C LYS A 318 -0.67 -2.79 22.03
N THR A 319 -1.38 -3.54 21.19
CA THR A 319 -1.51 -3.27 19.76
C THR A 319 -2.92 -2.78 19.41
N LYS A 320 -3.94 -3.17 20.18
CA LYS A 320 -5.31 -2.67 19.98
C LYS A 320 -5.41 -1.14 20.11
N SER A 321 -5.93 -0.51 19.06
CA SER A 321 -6.47 0.84 19.12
C SER A 321 -7.77 0.82 19.92
N PHE A 322 -7.95 1.72 20.89
CA PHE A 322 -9.20 1.85 21.66
C PHE A 322 -10.34 2.54 20.87
N PHE A 323 -10.28 2.50 19.53
CA PHE A 323 -11.16 3.24 18.64
C PHE A 323 -11.36 2.49 17.33
#